data_AF-A0A1Y5N8A0-F1
#
_entry.id   AF-A0A1Y5N8A0-F1
#
_cell.length_a   1.000
_cell.length_b   1.000
_cell.length_c   1.000
_cell.angle_alpha   90.00
_cell.angle_beta   90.00
_cell.angle_gamma   90.00
#
_symmetry.space_group_name_H-M   'P 1'
#
loop_
_entity.id
_entity.type
_entity.pdbx_description
1 polymer ?
#
loop_
_entity_poly.entity_id
_entity_poly.type
_entity_poly.pdbx_seq_one_letter_code
_entity_poly.pdbx_strand_id
1 'polypeptide(L)'
;MLYRSLTVLSLCIAQFICIGFFGEGLVSILRQDGFSLERVGTLRGLGLFAVLAFLWSPFIDAIALKIGGYKKIILAFQCLTLAILYVVSLLNPRDDLPA
;
A
#
# COMPACT_ATOMS: atom_id res chain seq x y z
N MET A 1 24.00 -10.93 -12.68
CA MET A 1 23.75 -9.80 -11.74
C MET A 1 22.73 -8.80 -12.27
N LEU A 2 22.76 -8.42 -13.56
CA LEU A 2 21.86 -7.44 -14.17
C LEU A 2 20.35 -7.76 -14.02
N TYR A 3 19.95 -9.00 -14.31
CA TYR A 3 18.54 -9.44 -14.23
C TYR A 3 17.93 -9.27 -12.84
N ARG A 4 18.69 -9.59 -11.78
CA ARG A 4 18.22 -9.46 -10.39
C ARG A 4 17.96 -8.00 -10.01
N SER A 5 18.78 -7.08 -10.50
CA SER A 5 18.60 -5.64 -10.26
C SER A 5 17.40 -5.07 -11.02
N LEU A 6 17.19 -5.51 -12.27
CA LEU A 6 16.02 -5.12 -13.06
C LEU A 6 14.69 -5.59 -12.44
N THR A 7 14.64 -6.83 -11.93
CA THR A 7 13.44 -7.33 -11.23
C THR A 7 13.12 -6.48 -10.00
N VAL A 8 14.11 -6.14 -9.18
CA VAL A 8 13.90 -5.30 -8.00
C VAL A 8 13.49 -3.88 -8.40
N LEU A 9 14.06 -3.33 -9.47
CA LEU A 9 13.73 -2.00 -9.97
C LEU A 9 12.26 -1.94 -10.45
N SER A 10 11.84 -2.88 -11.30
CA SER A 10 10.46 -2.97 -11.79
C SER A 10 9.46 -3.11 -10.63
N LEU A 11 9.81 -3.91 -9.63
CA LEU A 11 9.00 -4.12 -8.44
C LEU A 11 8.95 -2.86 -7.54
N CYS A 12 10.03 -2.09 -7.48
CA CYS A 12 10.09 -0.82 -6.76
C CYS A 12 9.19 0.23 -7.44
N ILE A 13 9.29 0.34 -8.77
CA ILE A 13 8.45 1.24 -9.57
C ILE A 13 6.97 0.89 -9.38
N ALA A 14 6.60 -0.39 -9.46
CA ALA A 14 5.21 -0.83 -9.24
C ALA A 14 4.69 -0.46 -7.84
N GLN A 15 5.51 -0.60 -6.80
CA GLN A 15 5.13 -0.24 -5.43
C GLN A 15 4.91 1.27 -5.26
N PHE A 16 5.81 2.11 -5.79
CA PHE A 16 5.64 3.56 -5.70
C PHE A 16 4.42 4.06 -6.48
N ILE A 17 4.13 3.46 -7.64
CA ILE A 17 2.91 3.74 -8.40
C ILE A 17 1.67 3.34 -7.61
N CYS A 18 1.67 2.16 -6.97
CA CYS A 18 0.55 1.73 -6.12
C CYS A 18 0.33 2.70 -4.96
N ILE A 19 1.39 3.07 -4.23
CA ILE A 19 1.29 3.99 -3.10
C ILE A 19 0.74 5.36 -3.56
N GLY A 20 1.24 5.90 -4.67
CA GLY A 20 0.74 7.16 -5.22
C GLY A 20 -0.71 7.07 -5.69
N PHE A 21 -1.09 5.95 -6.30
CA PHE A 21 -2.48 5.70 -6.72
C PHE A 21 -3.43 5.61 -5.52
N PHE A 22 -3.10 4.86 -4.47
CA PHE A 22 -3.98 4.77 -3.30
C PHE A 22 -4.01 6.05 -2.46
N GLY A 23 -2.88 6.76 -2.36
CA GLY A 23 -2.79 8.00 -1.59
C GLY A 23 -3.54 9.17 -2.24
N GLU A 24 -3.27 9.42 -3.52
CA GLU A 24 -3.81 10.61 -4.22
C GLU A 24 -4.79 10.23 -5.33
N GLY A 25 -4.52 9.17 -6.10
CA GLY A 25 -5.35 8.75 -7.23
C GLY A 25 -6.76 8.33 -6.84
N LEU A 26 -6.88 7.44 -5.86
CA LEU A 26 -8.14 6.93 -5.34
C LEU A 26 -8.95 8.04 -4.67
N VAL A 27 -8.28 8.91 -3.90
CA VAL A 27 -8.90 10.09 -3.27
C VAL A 27 -9.44 11.05 -4.33
N SER A 28 -8.71 11.27 -5.43
CA SER A 28 -9.13 12.13 -6.53
C SER A 28 -10.34 11.56 -7.28
N ILE A 29 -10.35 10.24 -7.55
CA ILE A 29 -11.48 9.55 -8.18
C ILE A 29 -12.74 9.63 -7.29
N LEU A 30 -12.60 9.32 -5.99
CA LEU A 30 -13.69 9.43 -5.01
C LEU A 30 -14.24 10.87 -4.91
N ARG A 31 -13.39 11.88 -5.11
CA ARG A 31 -13.79 13.30 -5.10
C ARG A 31 -14.54 13.71 -6.37
N GLN A 32 -14.27 13.09 -7.50
CA GLN A 32 -14.96 13.36 -8.77
C GLN A 32 -16.34 12.70 -8.85
N ASP A 33 -16.55 11.57 -8.16
CA ASP A 33 -17.82 10.84 -8.10
C ASP A 33 -18.88 11.46 -7.14
N GLY A 34 -18.62 12.62 -6.53
CA GLY A 34 -19.62 13.33 -5.69
C GLY A 34 -19.79 12.79 -4.26
N PHE A 35 -18.89 11.93 -3.79
CA PHE A 35 -18.91 11.43 -2.41
C PHE A 35 -18.59 12.54 -1.39
N SER A 36 -19.33 12.55 -0.27
CA SER A 36 -19.26 13.56 0.80
C SER A 36 -17.84 13.79 1.33
N LEU A 37 -17.46 15.07 1.51
CA LEU A 37 -16.15 15.53 2.00
C LEU A 37 -15.71 14.86 3.32
N GLU A 38 -16.65 14.41 4.15
CA GLU A 38 -16.37 13.70 5.41
C GLU A 38 -15.65 12.37 5.22
N ARG A 39 -16.00 11.59 4.19
CA ARG A 39 -15.37 10.28 3.94
C ARG A 39 -13.96 10.45 3.37
N VAL A 40 -13.77 11.45 2.50
CA VAL A 40 -12.43 11.80 1.97
C VAL A 40 -11.53 12.35 3.09
N GLY A 41 -12.08 13.16 4.00
CA GLY A 41 -11.38 13.63 5.20
C GLY A 41 -10.97 12.49 6.14
N THR A 42 -11.86 11.51 6.34
CA THR A 42 -11.57 10.31 7.16
C THR A 42 -10.49 9.44 6.50
N LEU A 43 -10.53 9.28 5.18
CA LEU A 43 -9.50 8.55 4.43
C LEU A 43 -8.14 9.26 4.49
N ARG A 44 -8.11 10.60 4.39
CA ARG A 44 -6.89 11.39 4.63
C ARG A 44 -6.42 11.33 6.09
N GLY A 45 -7.35 11.16 7.03
CA GLY A 45 -7.06 10.89 8.44
C GLY A 45 -6.32 9.57 8.66
N LEU A 46 -6.52 8.56 7.81
CA LEU A 46 -5.68 7.35 7.81
C LEU A 46 -4.23 7.65 7.43
N GLY A 47 -3.97 8.74 6.69
CA GLY A 47 -2.61 9.24 6.48
C GLY A 47 -1.91 9.64 7.77
N LEU A 48 -2.66 9.99 8.83
CA LEU A 48 -2.11 10.22 10.17
C LEU A 48 -1.57 8.93 10.80
N PHE A 49 -2.09 7.76 10.41
CA PHE A 49 -1.54 6.47 10.82
C PHE A 49 -0.09 6.29 10.31
N ALA A 50 0.30 6.95 9.22
CA ALA A 50 1.69 6.97 8.76
C ALA A 50 2.64 7.64 9.78
N VAL A 51 2.15 8.50 10.69
CA VAL A 51 2.97 9.06 11.78
C VAL A 51 3.41 7.95 12.74
N LEU A 52 2.58 6.91 12.93
CA LEU A 52 2.95 5.73 13.71
C LEU A 52 3.94 4.81 12.98
N ALA A 53 4.29 5.10 11.71
CA ALA A 53 5.31 4.34 10.99
C ALA A 53 6.70 4.41 11.65
N PHE A 54 6.94 5.34 12.59
CA PHE A 54 8.14 5.30 13.43
C PHE A 54 8.25 4.00 14.24
N LEU A 55 7.13 3.46 14.74
CA LEU A 55 7.08 2.18 15.46
C LEU A 55 7.36 0.97 14.56
N TRP A 56 7.27 1.16 13.25
CA TRP A 56 7.52 0.11 12.27
C TRP A 56 8.99 -0.29 12.19
N SER A 57 9.90 0.67 12.38
CA SER A 57 11.35 0.42 12.34
C SER A 57 11.81 -0.64 13.36
N PRO A 58 11.54 -0.52 14.67
CA PRO A 58 11.96 -1.53 15.64
C PRO A 58 11.27 -2.88 15.46
N PHE A 59 10.03 -2.90 14.96
CA PHE A 59 9.30 -4.14 14.68
C PHE A 59 9.94 -4.92 13.53
N ILE A 60 10.24 -4.24 12.42
CA ILE A 60 10.89 -4.83 11.26
C ILE A 60 12.32 -5.27 11.61
N ASP A 61 13.03 -4.51 12.43
CA ASP A 61 14.38 -4.83 12.86
C ASP A 61 14.42 -6.11 13.71
N ALA A 62 13.49 -6.25 14.67
CA ALA A 62 13.37 -7.47 15.49
C ALA A 62 13.06 -8.71 14.64
N ILE A 63 12.23 -8.57 13.60
CA ILE A 63 11.92 -9.66 12.66
C ILE A 63 13.14 -9.95 11.76
N ALA A 64 13.87 -8.92 11.33
CA ALA A 64 15.06 -9.06 10.47
C ALA A 64 16.17 -9.82 11.18
N LEU A 65 16.39 -9.53 12.47
CA LEU A 65 17.31 -10.24 13.34
C LEU A 65 16.94 -11.73 13.46
N LYS A 66 15.65 -12.05 13.55
CA LYS A 66 15.16 -13.44 13.71
C LYS A 66 15.22 -14.27 12.42
N ILE A 67 14.97 -13.64 11.27
CA ILE A 67 14.83 -14.30 9.95
C ILE A 67 16.15 -14.31 9.13
N GLY A 68 17.18 -13.61 9.64
CA GLY A 68 18.52 -13.57 9.04
C GLY A 68 18.64 -12.56 7.90
N GLY A 69 17.94 -11.42 8.00
CA GLY A 69 18.14 -10.27 7.11
C GLY A 69 16.88 -9.74 6.42
N TYR A 70 16.99 -8.51 5.92
CA TYR A 70 15.86 -7.73 5.38
C TYR A 70 15.31 -8.25 4.05
N LYS A 71 16.07 -9.03 3.27
CA LYS A 71 15.62 -9.50 1.93
C LYS A 71 14.33 -10.31 1.98
N LYS A 72 14.21 -11.22 2.94
CA LYS A 72 13.03 -12.08 3.09
C LYS A 72 11.82 -11.27 3.55
N ILE A 73 12.05 -10.25 4.39
CA ILE A 73 11.01 -9.34 4.87
C ILE A 73 10.49 -8.48 3.73
N ILE A 74 11.38 -7.87 2.95
CA ILE A 74 11.00 -7.08 1.78
C ILE A 74 10.16 -7.92 0.80
N LEU A 75 10.60 -9.16 0.53
CA LEU A 75 9.86 -10.08 -0.34
C LEU A 75 8.49 -10.45 0.24
N ALA A 76 8.40 -10.72 1.55
CA ALA A 76 7.13 -11.02 2.22
C ALA A 76 6.15 -9.84 2.16
N PHE A 77 6.64 -8.61 2.41
CA PHE A 77 5.83 -7.39 2.28
C PHE A 77 5.37 -7.16 0.85
N GLN A 78 6.18 -7.48 -0.15
CA GLN A 78 5.76 -7.43 -1.55
C GLN A 78 4.64 -8.42 -1.87
N CYS A 79 4.77 -9.67 -1.42
CA CYS A 79 3.69 -10.65 -1.57
C CYS A 79 2.41 -10.19 -0.86
N LEU A 80 2.53 -9.62 0.33
CA LEU A 80 1.40 -9.08 1.08
C LEU A 80 0.71 -7.93 0.33
N THR A 81 1.47 -6.97 -0.20
CA THR A 81 0.93 -5.87 -1.00
C THR A 81 0.20 -6.39 -2.24
N LEU A 82 0.74 -7.37 -2.95
CA LEU A 82 0.07 -7.99 -4.10
C LEU A 82 -1.22 -8.71 -3.70
N ALA A 83 -1.21 -9.43 -2.57
CA ALA A 83 -2.41 -10.07 -2.04
C ALA A 83 -3.50 -9.05 -1.67
N ILE A 84 -3.13 -7.95 -1.02
CA ILE A 84 -4.05 -6.85 -0.69
C ILE A 84 -4.57 -6.21 -1.97
N LEU A 85 -3.72 -5.94 -2.95
CA LEU A 85 -4.12 -5.38 -4.24
C LEU A 85 -5.10 -6.30 -4.97
N TYR A 86 -4.86 -7.61 -4.92
CA TYR A 86 -5.74 -8.63 -5.48
C TYR A 86 -7.10 -8.64 -4.76
N VAL A 87 -7.10 -8.59 -3.43
CA VAL A 87 -8.34 -8.49 -2.62
C VAL A 87 -9.10 -7.20 -2.93
N VAL A 88 -8.41 -6.07 -3.02
CA VAL A 88 -9.01 -4.78 -3.38
C VAL A 88 -9.54 -4.79 -4.82
N SER A 89 -8.86 -5.47 -5.74
CA SER A 89 -9.35 -5.65 -7.11
C SER A 89 -10.60 -6.54 -7.18
N LEU A 90 -10.81 -7.43 -6.21
CA LEU A 90 -12.05 -8.21 -6.07
C LEU A 90 -13.15 -7.41 -5.37
N LEU A 91 -12.79 -6.47 -4.50
CA LEU A 91 -13.71 -5.50 -3.90
C LEU A 91 -14.06 -4.42 -4.93
N ASN A 92 -15.00 -4.74 -5.81
CA ASN A 92 -15.55 -3.79 -6.77
C ASN A 92 -16.45 -2.78 -6.03
N PRO A 93 -16.11 -1.48 -5.96
CA PRO A 93 -16.94 -0.46 -5.29
C PRO A 93 -18.28 -0.18 -6.02
N ARG A 94 -18.58 -0.86 -7.14
CA ARG A 94 -19.83 -0.71 -7.89
C ARG A 94 -21.01 -1.54 -7.39
N ASP A 95 -20.79 -2.61 -6.61
CA ASP A 95 -21.87 -3.52 -6.22
C ASP A 95 -22.42 -3.28 -4.80
N ASP A 96 -21.70 -2.59 -3.91
CA ASP A 96 -22.06 -2.48 -2.47
C ASP A 96 -22.55 -1.08 -2.03
N LEU A 97 -22.77 -0.15 -2.97
CA LEU A 97 -23.38 1.14 -2.64
C LEU A 97 -24.86 1.15 -3.08
N PRO A 98 -25.84 1.04 -2.16
CA PRO A 98 -27.21 1.38 -2.52
C PRO A 98 -27.26 2.86 -2.93
N ALA A 99 -27.93 3.09 -4.06
CA ALA A 99 -28.15 4.40 -4.69
C ALA A 99 -28.74 5.45 -3.74
#